data_AF-A0A4W4GFC5-F1
#
_entry.id   AF-A0A4W4GFC5-F1
#
_cell.length_a   1.000
_cell.length_b   1.000
_cell.length_c   1.000
_cell.angle_alpha   90.00
_cell.angle_beta   90.00
_cell.angle_gamma   90.00
#
_symmetry.space_group_name_H-M   'P 1'
#
loop_
_entity.id
_entity.type
_entity.pdbx_description
1 polymer ?
#
loop_
_entity_poly.entity_id
_entity_poly.type
_entity_poly.pdbx_seq_one_letter_code
_entity_poly.pdbx_strand_id
1 'polypeptide(L)'
;MYIYIYIYIYINAEYQGTIRQLDLNAHANYIAHNYILNGAFVRLTNLLHVGLLRFNGIMKTGLNAIMGATGSGKTSLLDVIAGRKDPRGLRSGQVLVDSKVVTSELRLLSAYVIQDDILMGTLTVRENLMFSANLRLPRQCYSMEGKKKKVVSIIQELSLQDCSDTKIGTEFLRGVSGGERKRCSIGMELITSPSLLFLDEPTTGLDSNTANSIMSLLHRLSRNGRTIIFSIHQPRYSIFKLFDYLTLLHKGESVYAGPADEAIQYFLDLGYECEAFNNPADFFMDITHGQLSPQVQTVEFVPDSRAEKSLAELYRDSQYCTNVTEELNNITEPANFAGRAKSAPSYVTPFFYQLKVVCWRTALNLMRNPQTSYAQSMLNILFALLVGLIYFQMPHTLPEALQNRNGAFFFLIINMVFGNLSAVELFINERALFVHENSGGYYRTSVYFLSKVFIDLVPNRIVPIFIFTAISYYMMGLKPSFTAFLCFALTMSLVSLAAVSLAFLVSSSVGSFAMANILIALPFVFMMVQSGCVLLLRYKLYCNIAEAVSASSCVKLFGVGDNENPPSSPRFTGEMYLKAQGIDYSAWGFWQNHVALLGIILICMTLAYIQLRRINRWK
;
A
#
# COMPACT_ATOMS: atom_id res chain seq x y z
N MET A 1 -18.23 0.37 44.86
CA MET A 1 -19.36 1.22 44.43
C MET A 1 -19.84 0.91 42.99
N TYR A 2 -18.95 0.61 42.03
CA TYR A 2 -19.34 0.22 40.65
C TYR A 2 -19.96 -1.17 40.49
N ILE A 3 -19.78 -2.08 41.47
CA ILE A 3 -20.36 -3.43 41.45
C ILE A 3 -21.88 -3.41 41.78
N TYR A 4 -22.35 -2.41 42.55
CA TYR A 4 -23.75 -2.30 42.94
C TYR A 4 -24.68 -1.85 41.80
N ILE A 5 -24.15 -1.15 40.78
CA ILE A 5 -24.94 -0.72 39.61
C ILE A 5 -25.20 -1.91 38.66
N TYR A 6 -24.29 -2.89 38.60
CA TYR A 6 -24.45 -4.07 37.73
C TYR A 6 -25.53 -5.04 38.25
N ILE A 7 -25.70 -5.15 39.58
CA ILE A 7 -26.73 -6.02 40.18
C ILE A 7 -28.13 -5.41 40.02
N TYR A 8 -28.25 -4.07 40.07
CA TYR A 8 -29.55 -3.39 39.91
C TYR A 8 -30.11 -3.46 38.47
N ILE A 9 -29.23 -3.58 37.48
CA ILE A 9 -29.62 -3.79 36.07
C ILE A 9 -30.02 -5.25 35.83
N TYR A 10 -29.35 -6.21 36.50
CA TYR A 10 -29.64 -7.63 36.35
C TYR A 10 -31.01 -8.03 36.94
N ILE A 11 -31.41 -7.42 38.06
CA ILE A 11 -32.70 -7.71 38.71
C ILE A 11 -33.88 -7.07 37.95
N ASN A 12 -33.68 -5.92 37.29
CA ASN A 12 -34.73 -5.28 36.48
C ASN A 12 -34.96 -5.93 35.10
N ALA A 13 -33.97 -6.67 34.58
CA ALA A 13 -34.09 -7.34 33.28
C ALA A 13 -34.96 -8.60 33.31
N GLU A 14 -35.17 -9.22 34.48
CA GLU A 14 -36.11 -10.36 34.64
C GLU A 14 -37.60 -9.94 34.60
N TYR A 15 -37.90 -8.65 34.74
CA TYR A 15 -39.28 -8.14 34.76
C TYR A 15 -39.84 -7.72 33.39
N GLN A 16 -39.03 -7.71 32.33
CA GLN A 16 -39.52 -7.44 30.98
C GLN A 16 -39.10 -8.55 30.02
N GLY A 17 -39.97 -9.55 29.92
CA GLY A 17 -39.87 -10.60 28.91
C GLY A 17 -39.81 -10.01 27.49
N THR A 18 -39.05 -10.71 26.65
CA THR A 18 -39.04 -10.60 25.18
C THR A 18 -38.14 -9.51 24.57
N ILE A 19 -36.82 -9.61 24.74
CA ILE A 19 -35.84 -9.02 23.79
C ILE A 19 -34.86 -10.11 23.33
N ARG A 20 -34.71 -10.21 22.00
CA ARG A 20 -33.95 -11.19 21.21
C ARG A 20 -32.60 -11.61 21.82
N GLN A 21 -32.55 -12.86 22.31
CA GLN A 21 -31.33 -13.56 22.76
C GLN A 21 -30.23 -13.72 21.67
N LEU A 22 -30.54 -13.50 20.39
CA LEU A 22 -29.58 -13.66 19.29
C LEU A 22 -28.61 -12.48 19.10
N ASP A 23 -28.98 -11.24 19.49
CA ASP A 23 -28.12 -10.05 19.31
C ASP A 23 -27.13 -9.83 20.47
N LEU A 24 -27.50 -10.25 21.69
CA LEU A 24 -26.65 -10.17 22.87
C LEU A 24 -25.42 -11.07 22.77
N ASN A 25 -25.52 -12.24 22.14
CA ASN A 25 -24.38 -13.15 21.99
C ASN A 25 -23.32 -12.63 20.99
N ALA A 26 -23.71 -11.91 19.93
CA ALA A 26 -22.75 -11.32 19.00
C ALA A 26 -22.04 -10.10 19.62
N HIS A 27 -22.79 -9.27 20.36
CA HIS A 27 -22.24 -8.12 21.07
C HIS A 27 -21.38 -8.55 22.28
N ALA A 28 -21.84 -9.54 23.05
CA ALA A 28 -21.08 -10.13 24.14
C ALA A 28 -19.87 -10.92 23.64
N ASN A 29 -19.92 -11.62 22.49
CA ASN A 29 -18.72 -12.26 21.93
C ASN A 29 -17.72 -11.23 21.39
N TYR A 30 -18.18 -10.13 20.77
CA TYR A 30 -17.27 -9.07 20.30
C TYR A 30 -16.67 -8.25 21.46
N ILE A 31 -17.45 -8.01 22.51
CA ILE A 31 -16.99 -7.37 23.75
C ILE A 31 -16.11 -8.33 24.54
N ALA A 32 -16.49 -9.60 24.73
CA ALA A 32 -15.67 -10.60 25.41
C ALA A 32 -14.36 -10.89 24.66
N HIS A 33 -14.34 -10.85 23.32
CA HIS A 33 -13.08 -10.99 22.58
C HIS A 33 -12.12 -9.83 22.78
N ASN A 34 -12.61 -8.62 23.11
CA ASN A 34 -11.81 -7.41 23.27
C ASN A 34 -11.64 -6.96 24.73
N TYR A 35 -12.43 -7.49 25.68
CA TYR A 35 -12.40 -7.20 27.12
C TYR A 35 -11.99 -8.40 27.98
N ILE A 36 -11.36 -9.42 27.41
CA ILE A 36 -10.50 -10.28 28.22
C ILE A 36 -9.29 -9.42 28.62
N LEU A 37 -9.34 -8.88 29.84
CA LEU A 37 -8.24 -8.27 30.59
C LEU A 37 -7.15 -9.29 30.93
N ASN A 38 -6.79 -10.18 30.00
CA ASN A 38 -5.61 -11.01 30.09
C ASN A 38 -4.70 -10.52 28.97
N GLY A 39 -3.63 -9.81 29.31
CA GLY A 39 -2.71 -9.37 28.27
C GLY A 39 -2.11 -10.57 27.54
N ALA A 40 -1.82 -10.39 26.26
CA ALA A 40 -1.44 -11.47 25.37
C ALA A 40 -0.02 -11.97 25.68
N PHE A 41 0.17 -13.27 25.82
CA PHE A 41 1.50 -13.86 26.01
C PHE A 41 1.99 -14.47 24.71
N VAL A 42 3.23 -14.15 24.31
CA VAL A 42 3.84 -14.74 23.10
C VAL A 42 4.90 -15.74 23.48
N ARG A 43 4.72 -16.98 23.02
CA ARG A 43 5.62 -18.12 23.20
C ARG A 43 6.29 -18.48 21.88
N LEU A 44 7.60 -18.66 21.91
CA LEU A 44 8.44 -18.94 20.76
C LEU A 44 9.23 -20.22 21.04
N THR A 45 9.09 -21.21 20.15
CA THR A 45 9.81 -22.49 20.29
C THR A 45 10.47 -22.90 18.98
N ASN A 46 11.77 -23.17 19.03
CA ASN A 46 12.61 -23.74 17.97
C ASN A 46 12.48 -23.05 16.61
N LEU A 47 12.41 -21.72 16.62
CA LEU A 47 12.27 -20.91 15.40
C LEU A 47 13.55 -20.96 14.54
N LEU A 48 13.42 -21.52 13.34
CA LEU A 48 14.47 -21.56 12.32
C LEU A 48 13.92 -20.93 11.03
N HIS A 49 14.49 -19.79 10.65
CA HIS A 49 14.16 -19.08 9.42
C HIS A 49 15.48 -18.70 8.72
N VAL A 50 15.46 -18.45 7.40
CA VAL A 50 16.63 -17.88 6.69
C VAL A 50 17.06 -16.59 7.40
N GLY A 51 18.23 -16.60 8.05
CA GLY A 51 18.76 -15.49 8.86
C GLY A 51 18.47 -15.52 10.37
N LEU A 52 17.74 -16.51 10.88
CA LEU A 52 17.49 -16.75 12.32
C LEU A 52 17.82 -18.20 12.69
N LEU A 53 18.66 -18.37 13.71
CA LEU A 53 19.18 -19.64 14.19
C LEU A 53 18.58 -19.92 15.57
N ARG A 54 17.66 -20.91 15.64
CA ARG A 54 17.02 -21.49 16.84
C ARG A 54 16.75 -20.49 17.98
N PHE A 55 15.58 -19.85 17.94
CA PHE A 55 15.12 -18.97 19.00
C PHE A 55 14.07 -19.64 19.91
N ASN A 56 14.28 -19.54 21.23
CA ASN A 56 13.31 -19.86 22.28
C ASN A 56 13.11 -18.61 23.14
N GLY A 57 11.87 -18.25 23.41
CA GLY A 57 11.60 -17.08 24.23
C GLY A 57 10.15 -16.89 24.58
N ILE A 58 9.95 -16.07 25.60
CA ILE A 58 8.66 -15.74 26.20
C ILE A 58 8.58 -14.21 26.27
N MET A 59 7.49 -13.64 25.75
CA MET A 59 7.20 -12.21 25.86
C MET A 59 5.88 -12.05 26.60
N LYS A 60 5.96 -11.52 27.82
CA LYS A 60 4.80 -11.32 28.70
C LYS A 60 4.18 -9.94 28.47
N THR A 61 3.06 -9.72 29.14
CA THR A 61 2.40 -8.42 29.20
C THR A 61 3.34 -7.36 29.75
N GLY A 62 3.58 -6.29 29.00
CA GLY A 62 4.63 -5.34 29.32
C GLY A 62 5.31 -4.79 28.07
N LEU A 63 6.43 -4.11 28.29
CA LEU A 63 7.27 -3.51 27.28
C LEU A 63 8.48 -4.42 26.99
N ASN A 64 8.41 -5.17 25.88
CA ASN A 64 9.40 -6.16 25.48
C ASN A 64 10.29 -5.59 24.37
N ALA A 65 11.58 -5.42 24.64
CA ALA A 65 12.56 -4.88 23.70
C ALA A 65 13.38 -5.98 23.02
N ILE A 66 13.52 -5.89 21.70
CA ILE A 66 14.44 -6.71 20.90
C ILE A 66 15.59 -5.82 20.45
N MET A 67 16.80 -6.11 20.93
CA MET A 67 18.00 -5.32 20.65
C MET A 67 19.10 -6.18 20.02
N GLY A 68 20.00 -5.55 19.27
CA GLY A 68 21.12 -6.22 18.62
C GLY A 68 21.65 -5.40 17.44
N ALA A 69 22.79 -5.82 16.90
CA ALA A 69 23.46 -5.17 15.77
C ALA A 69 22.58 -5.09 14.51
N THR A 70 22.91 -4.15 13.61
CA THR A 70 22.32 -4.13 12.27
C THR A 70 22.60 -5.46 11.55
N GLY A 71 21.57 -6.07 10.97
CA GLY A 71 21.67 -7.39 10.36
C GLY A 71 21.62 -8.58 11.33
N SER A 72 21.43 -8.38 12.64
CA SER A 72 21.32 -9.48 13.61
C SER A 72 20.03 -10.30 13.53
N GLY A 73 19.07 -9.88 12.71
CA GLY A 73 17.79 -10.57 12.53
C GLY A 73 16.61 -9.98 13.33
N LYS A 74 16.74 -8.79 13.95
CA LYS A 74 15.66 -8.13 14.72
C LYS A 74 14.33 -8.03 13.97
N THR A 75 14.32 -7.33 12.83
CA THR A 75 13.14 -7.15 11.98
C THR A 75 12.62 -8.49 11.47
N SER A 76 13.52 -9.40 11.08
CA SER A 76 13.13 -10.75 10.67
C SER A 76 12.42 -11.52 11.78
N LEU A 77 12.90 -11.43 13.02
CA LEU A 77 12.27 -12.08 14.17
C LEU A 77 10.90 -11.45 14.43
N LEU A 78 10.82 -10.13 14.45
CA LEU A 78 9.58 -9.39 14.66
C LEU A 78 8.52 -9.73 13.60
N ASP A 79 8.90 -9.77 12.32
CA ASP A 79 8.03 -10.16 11.21
C ASP A 79 7.54 -11.61 11.33
N VAL A 80 8.41 -12.53 11.77
CA VAL A 80 8.05 -13.93 11.96
C VAL A 80 7.05 -14.08 13.10
N ILE A 81 7.29 -13.43 14.24
CA ILE A 81 6.39 -13.46 15.40
C ILE A 81 5.02 -12.85 15.04
N ALA A 82 5.01 -11.79 14.23
CA ALA A 82 3.79 -11.13 13.77
C ALA A 82 3.05 -11.89 12.65
N GLY A 83 3.55 -13.03 12.17
CA GLY A 83 2.94 -13.78 11.06
C GLY A 83 2.97 -13.00 9.73
N ARG A 84 4.06 -12.26 9.49
CA ARG A 84 4.32 -11.43 8.30
C ARG A 84 5.46 -11.93 7.40
N LYS A 85 6.13 -13.03 7.76
CA LYS A 85 7.00 -13.79 6.82
C LYS A 85 6.28 -14.97 6.18
N ASP A 86 6.72 -15.31 4.96
CA ASP A 86 6.22 -16.45 4.21
C ASP A 86 6.49 -17.75 5.00
N PRO A 87 5.47 -18.56 5.33
CA PRO A 87 5.64 -19.81 6.06
C PRO A 87 6.63 -20.77 5.39
N ARG A 88 6.83 -20.69 4.07
CA ARG A 88 7.79 -21.52 3.33
C ARG A 88 9.25 -21.27 3.72
N GLY A 89 9.54 -20.10 4.31
CA GLY A 89 10.87 -19.76 4.81
C GLY A 89 11.16 -20.28 6.22
N LEU A 90 10.12 -20.69 6.97
CA LEU A 90 10.28 -21.36 8.27
C LEU A 90 10.64 -22.82 8.04
N ARG A 91 11.85 -23.22 8.46
CA ARG A 91 12.30 -24.62 8.40
C ARG A 91 11.76 -25.44 9.56
N SER A 92 11.63 -24.82 10.74
CA SER A 92 11.02 -25.42 11.94
C SER A 92 10.59 -24.35 12.94
N GLY A 93 9.77 -24.75 13.91
CA GLY A 93 9.37 -23.93 15.05
C GLY A 93 7.90 -23.52 15.02
N GLN A 94 7.38 -23.14 16.17
CA GLN A 94 6.02 -22.62 16.31
C GLN A 94 6.02 -21.35 17.17
N VAL A 95 5.18 -20.41 16.76
CA VAL A 95 4.82 -19.24 17.56
C VAL A 95 3.43 -19.49 18.12
N LEU A 96 3.27 -19.24 19.42
CA LEU A 96 2.02 -19.38 20.15
C LEU A 96 1.66 -18.02 20.77
N VAL A 97 0.42 -17.57 20.60
CA VAL A 97 -0.14 -16.41 21.33
C VAL A 97 -1.28 -16.92 22.18
N ASP A 98 -1.21 -16.72 23.50
CA ASP A 98 -2.17 -17.25 24.48
C ASP A 98 -2.44 -18.76 24.27
N SER A 99 -1.36 -19.53 24.09
CA SER A 99 -1.38 -20.97 23.80
C SER A 99 -2.05 -21.39 22.49
N LYS A 100 -2.33 -20.45 21.58
CA LYS A 100 -2.85 -20.71 20.22
C LYS A 100 -1.76 -20.52 19.18
N VAL A 101 -1.65 -21.45 18.23
CA VAL A 101 -0.67 -21.36 17.15
C VAL A 101 -0.96 -20.12 16.30
N VAL A 102 0.09 -19.36 16.01
CA VAL A 102 0.03 -18.21 15.13
C VAL A 102 -0.27 -18.67 13.72
N THR A 103 -1.51 -18.46 13.30
CA THR A 103 -1.96 -18.61 11.92
C THR A 103 -2.05 -17.23 11.25
N SER A 104 -2.43 -17.21 9.97
CA SER A 104 -2.75 -15.97 9.26
C SER A 104 -3.83 -15.12 9.94
N GLU A 105 -4.59 -15.69 10.88
CA GLU A 105 -5.62 -15.01 11.66
C GLU A 105 -5.06 -14.10 12.76
N LEU A 106 -3.84 -14.37 13.27
CA LEU A 106 -3.19 -13.48 14.25
C LEU A 106 -3.01 -12.07 13.70
N ARG A 107 -2.80 -11.93 12.38
CA ARG A 107 -2.67 -10.62 11.71
C ARG A 107 -3.88 -9.71 11.96
N LEU A 108 -5.05 -10.27 12.22
CA LEU A 108 -6.27 -9.51 12.50
C LEU A 108 -6.41 -9.13 13.98
N LEU A 109 -5.74 -9.86 14.88
CA LEU A 109 -5.78 -9.67 16.33
C LEU A 109 -4.61 -8.82 16.86
N SER A 110 -3.49 -8.81 16.13
CA SER A 110 -2.31 -8.01 16.45
C SER A 110 -2.20 -6.76 15.59
N ALA A 111 -1.70 -5.67 16.17
CA ALA A 111 -1.26 -4.50 15.44
C ALA A 111 0.22 -4.55 15.16
N TYR A 112 0.66 -3.98 14.03
CA TYR A 112 2.06 -3.88 13.71
C TYR A 112 2.36 -2.54 13.04
N VAL A 113 3.24 -1.77 13.67
CA VAL A 113 3.75 -0.49 13.19
C VAL A 113 5.08 -0.75 12.50
N ILE A 114 5.14 -0.47 11.20
CA ILE A 114 6.36 -0.59 10.40
C ILE A 114 7.35 0.54 10.72
N GLN A 115 8.61 0.35 10.33
CA GLN A 115 9.69 1.32 10.51
C GLN A 115 9.35 2.65 9.84
N ASP A 116 9.06 2.62 8.54
CA ASP A 116 8.66 3.79 7.76
C ASP A 116 7.20 4.16 8.03
N ASP A 117 6.93 5.42 8.37
CA ASP A 117 5.56 5.88 8.62
C ASP A 117 4.79 6.14 7.32
N ILE A 118 4.20 5.08 6.78
CA ILE A 118 3.42 5.12 5.54
C ILE A 118 2.00 5.64 5.83
N LEU A 119 1.83 6.95 5.68
CA LEU A 119 0.58 7.69 5.87
C LEU A 119 0.22 8.50 4.61
N MET A 120 -1.07 8.78 4.40
CA MET A 120 -1.46 9.68 3.31
C MET A 120 -1.21 11.14 3.70
N GLY A 121 -0.17 11.74 3.11
CA GLY A 121 0.32 13.08 3.43
C GLY A 121 -0.66 14.25 3.19
N THR A 122 -1.62 14.08 2.28
CA THR A 122 -2.61 15.11 1.91
C THR A 122 -3.79 15.20 2.88
N LEU A 123 -3.93 14.21 3.75
CA LEU A 123 -4.96 14.14 4.79
C LEU A 123 -4.44 14.67 6.13
N THR A 124 -5.36 15.07 7.00
CA THR A 124 -5.06 15.45 8.39
C THR A 124 -4.84 14.22 9.27
N VAL A 125 -4.28 14.42 10.47
CA VAL A 125 -4.16 13.37 11.49
C VAL A 125 -5.52 12.73 11.78
N ARG A 126 -6.55 13.56 12.03
CA ARG A 126 -7.92 13.11 12.30
C ARG A 126 -8.50 12.31 11.14
N GLU A 127 -8.27 12.74 9.89
CA GLU A 127 -8.77 12.05 8.70
C GLU A 127 -8.12 10.68 8.49
N ASN A 128 -6.81 10.54 8.73
CA ASN A 128 -6.12 9.25 8.67
C ASN A 128 -6.66 8.28 9.74
N LEU A 129 -6.83 8.76 10.98
CA LEU A 129 -7.41 7.95 12.06
C LEU A 129 -8.87 7.56 11.76
N MET A 130 -9.66 8.50 11.23
CA MET A 130 -11.04 8.23 10.83
C MET A 130 -11.13 7.26 9.66
N PHE A 131 -10.16 7.28 8.73
CA PHE A 131 -10.07 6.31 7.65
C PHE A 131 -9.84 4.88 8.20
N SER A 132 -8.88 4.72 9.12
CA SER A 132 -8.66 3.44 9.81
C SER A 132 -9.92 2.98 10.56
N ALA A 133 -10.55 3.87 11.34
CA ALA A 133 -11.78 3.58 12.09
C ALA A 133 -12.97 3.20 11.20
N ASN A 134 -13.12 3.84 10.04
CA ASN A 134 -14.19 3.51 9.12
C ASN A 134 -14.04 2.08 8.60
N LEU A 135 -12.83 1.66 8.25
CA LEU A 135 -12.60 0.39 7.58
C LEU A 135 -12.40 -0.81 8.51
N ARG A 136 -11.79 -0.59 9.68
CA ARG A 136 -11.41 -1.67 10.62
C ARG A 136 -12.35 -1.85 11.80
N LEU A 137 -13.20 -0.86 12.13
CA LEU A 137 -14.20 -1.03 13.19
C LEU A 137 -15.54 -1.54 12.61
N PRO A 138 -16.13 -2.60 13.20
CA PRO A 138 -17.40 -3.17 12.72
C PRO A 138 -18.55 -2.20 12.92
N ARG A 139 -19.43 -2.16 11.91
CA ARG A 139 -20.61 -1.29 11.91
C ARG A 139 -21.68 -1.78 12.88
N GLN A 140 -21.70 -3.07 13.20
CA GLN A 140 -22.63 -3.64 14.19
C GLN A 140 -22.36 -3.10 15.60
N CYS A 141 -21.09 -2.86 15.95
CA CYS A 141 -20.72 -2.43 17.30
C CYS A 141 -20.47 -0.92 17.41
N TYR A 142 -20.13 -0.25 16.31
CA TYR A 142 -19.82 1.19 16.31
C TYR A 142 -20.72 1.95 15.34
N SER A 143 -21.61 2.78 15.91
CA SER A 143 -22.25 3.88 15.18
C SER A 143 -21.18 4.88 14.69
N MET A 144 -21.50 5.66 13.65
CA MET A 144 -20.61 6.71 13.14
C MET A 144 -20.15 7.69 14.22
N GLU A 145 -21.03 8.01 15.17
CA GLU A 145 -20.66 8.85 16.31
C GLU A 145 -19.73 8.13 17.28
N GLY A 146 -19.95 6.82 17.51
CA GLY A 146 -19.05 5.98 18.30
C GLY A 146 -17.65 5.90 17.69
N LYS A 147 -17.55 5.78 16.36
CA LYS A 147 -16.27 5.84 15.64
C LYS A 147 -15.55 7.16 15.86
N LYS A 148 -16.28 8.29 15.75
CA LYS A 148 -15.72 9.63 16.01
C LYS A 148 -15.22 9.76 17.46
N LYS A 149 -16.01 9.31 18.44
CA LYS A 149 -15.61 9.31 19.86
C LYS A 149 -14.34 8.50 20.10
N LYS A 150 -14.22 7.31 19.49
CA LYS A 150 -13.00 6.49 19.54
C LYS A 150 -11.78 7.19 18.92
N VAL A 151 -11.96 7.87 17.79
CA VAL A 151 -10.87 8.65 17.17
C VAL A 151 -10.43 9.79 18.09
N VAL A 152 -11.37 10.52 18.70
CA VAL A 152 -11.06 11.60 19.65
C VAL A 152 -10.32 11.06 20.88
N SER A 153 -10.73 9.92 21.43
CA SER A 153 -10.03 9.33 22.59
C SER A 153 -8.60 8.94 22.25
N ILE A 154 -8.36 8.39 21.04
CA ILE A 154 -7.02 8.01 20.58
C ILE A 154 -6.14 9.25 20.34
N ILE A 155 -6.70 10.33 19.76
CA ILE A 155 -5.98 11.61 19.62
C ILE A 155 -5.54 12.14 21.00
N GLN A 156 -6.39 11.99 22.02
CA GLN A 156 -6.07 12.42 23.38
C GLN A 156 -5.01 11.52 24.03
N GLU A 157 -5.13 10.19 23.90
CA GLU A 157 -4.20 9.20 24.45
C GLU A 157 -2.78 9.36 23.88
N LEU A 158 -2.67 9.78 22.62
CA LEU A 158 -1.41 10.01 21.90
C LEU A 158 -0.88 11.44 22.01
N SER A 159 -1.59 12.33 22.70
CA SER A 159 -1.25 13.75 22.82
C SER A 159 -1.08 14.43 21.45
N LEU A 160 -2.05 14.23 20.55
CA LEU A 160 -2.11 14.78 19.19
C LEU A 160 -3.20 15.86 19.03
N GLN A 161 -3.65 16.49 20.12
CA GLN A 161 -4.76 17.45 20.09
C GLN A 161 -4.42 18.65 19.19
N ASP A 162 -3.23 19.23 19.37
CA ASP A 162 -2.81 20.46 18.71
C ASP A 162 -2.63 20.30 17.20
N CYS A 163 -2.22 19.11 16.75
CA CYS A 163 -2.00 18.80 15.34
C CYS A 163 -3.12 17.94 14.71
N SER A 164 -4.24 17.73 15.42
CA SER A 164 -5.30 16.82 14.99
C SER A 164 -5.91 17.18 13.63
N ASP A 165 -6.03 18.47 13.32
CA ASP A 165 -6.56 18.97 12.05
C ASP A 165 -5.46 19.49 11.09
N THR A 166 -4.20 19.23 11.42
CA THR A 166 -3.03 19.54 10.58
C THR A 166 -2.76 18.39 9.60
N LYS A 167 -2.40 18.73 8.36
CA LYS A 167 -2.02 17.76 7.32
C LYS A 167 -0.73 17.03 7.71
N ILE A 168 -0.66 15.73 7.43
CA ILE A 168 0.55 14.93 7.69
C ILE A 168 1.76 15.43 6.89
N GLY A 169 1.52 16.00 5.71
CA GLY A 169 2.55 16.52 4.82
C GLY A 169 3.13 15.44 3.91
N THR A 170 3.69 15.88 2.79
CA THR A 170 4.43 15.05 1.83
C THR A 170 5.89 15.52 1.81
N GLU A 171 6.73 14.93 0.98
CA GLU A 171 8.12 15.42 0.78
C GLU A 171 8.15 16.89 0.29
N PHE A 172 7.13 17.30 -0.47
CA PHE A 172 7.02 18.65 -1.03
C PHE A 172 6.15 19.59 -0.21
N LEU A 173 5.24 19.06 0.61
CA LEU A 173 4.31 19.83 1.44
C LEU A 173 4.65 19.66 2.92
N ARG A 174 5.07 20.74 3.57
CA ARG A 174 5.29 20.75 5.02
C ARG A 174 4.02 20.30 5.75
N GLY A 175 4.19 19.42 6.74
CA GLY A 175 3.11 18.92 7.59
C GLY A 175 3.54 18.84 9.05
N VAL A 176 3.01 17.84 9.75
CA VAL A 176 3.34 17.53 11.14
C VAL A 176 4.82 17.13 11.33
N SER A 177 5.32 17.24 12.55
CA SER A 177 6.68 16.79 12.91
C SER A 177 6.84 15.27 12.77
N GLY A 178 8.09 14.79 12.69
CA GLY A 178 8.38 13.34 12.61
C GLY A 178 7.81 12.56 13.80
N GLY A 179 7.91 13.10 15.01
CA GLY A 179 7.33 12.48 16.21
C GLY A 179 5.80 12.42 16.21
N GLU A 180 5.14 13.47 15.73
CA GLU A 180 3.67 13.47 15.56
C GLU A 180 3.23 12.51 14.46
N ARG A 181 4.00 12.42 13.37
CA ARG A 181 3.79 11.44 12.30
C ARG A 181 3.89 10.02 12.85
N LYS A 182 4.92 9.70 13.64
CA LYS A 182 5.08 8.38 14.27
C LYS A 182 3.95 8.06 15.22
N ARG A 183 3.54 9.01 16.06
CA ARG A 183 2.38 8.86 16.95
C ARG A 183 1.08 8.63 16.18
N CYS A 184 0.87 9.33 15.07
CA CYS A 184 -0.29 9.10 14.19
C CYS A 184 -0.27 7.68 13.59
N SER A 185 0.89 7.21 13.12
CA SER A 185 1.11 5.85 12.61
C SER A 185 0.74 4.79 13.65
N ILE A 186 1.24 4.94 14.89
CA ILE A 186 0.85 4.10 16.03
C ILE A 186 -0.66 4.18 16.27
N GLY A 187 -1.24 5.38 16.26
CA GLY A 187 -2.66 5.61 16.49
C GLY A 187 -3.58 4.93 15.49
N MET A 188 -3.21 4.87 14.21
CA MET A 188 -3.99 4.16 13.20
C MET A 188 -4.15 2.68 13.52
N GLU A 189 -3.11 2.08 14.10
CA GLU A 189 -3.11 0.67 14.51
C GLU A 189 -3.85 0.47 15.83
N LEU A 190 -3.74 1.42 16.77
CA LEU A 190 -4.45 1.38 18.06
C LEU A 190 -5.97 1.56 17.96
N ILE A 191 -6.50 2.04 16.83
CA ILE A 191 -7.95 2.15 16.59
C ILE A 191 -8.68 0.84 16.92
N THR A 192 -8.09 -0.29 16.55
CA THR A 192 -8.66 -1.63 16.77
C THR A 192 -8.58 -2.12 18.21
N SER A 193 -7.93 -1.36 19.10
CA SER A 193 -7.66 -1.74 20.51
C SER A 193 -6.99 -3.11 20.64
N PRO A 194 -5.87 -3.33 19.92
CA PRO A 194 -5.17 -4.62 19.93
C PRO A 194 -4.58 -4.92 21.32
N SER A 195 -4.64 -6.18 21.74
CA SER A 195 -3.96 -6.66 22.95
C SER A 195 -2.46 -6.84 22.74
N LEU A 196 -2.05 -7.10 21.49
CA LEU A 196 -0.67 -7.32 21.05
C LEU A 196 -0.26 -6.27 20.01
N LEU A 197 0.80 -5.52 20.30
CA LEU A 197 1.33 -4.45 19.45
C LEU A 197 2.79 -4.70 19.13
N PHE A 198 3.10 -4.82 17.85
CA PHE A 198 4.47 -4.90 17.32
C PHE A 198 4.91 -3.55 16.79
N LEU A 199 6.14 -3.11 17.07
CA LEU A 199 6.72 -1.92 16.45
C LEU A 199 8.14 -2.18 15.96
N ASP A 200 8.38 -1.93 14.67
CA ASP A 200 9.73 -2.02 14.13
C ASP A 200 10.42 -0.66 14.25
N GLU A 201 11.48 -0.61 15.04
CA GLU A 201 12.35 0.55 15.27
C GLU A 201 11.58 1.87 15.50
N PRO A 202 10.73 1.97 16.54
CA PRO A 202 9.83 3.11 16.72
C PRO A 202 10.54 4.44 17.04
N THR A 203 11.83 4.40 17.36
CA THR A 203 12.65 5.56 17.73
C THR A 203 13.62 6.01 16.63
N THR A 204 13.70 5.28 15.51
CA THR A 204 14.65 5.59 14.43
C THR A 204 14.27 6.89 13.71
N GLY A 205 15.26 7.75 13.44
CA GLY A 205 15.06 9.02 12.75
C GLY A 205 14.44 10.14 13.62
N LEU A 206 14.33 9.93 14.93
CA LEU A 206 13.77 10.91 15.88
C LEU A 206 14.86 11.51 16.77
N ASP A 207 14.66 12.76 17.17
CA ASP A 207 15.47 13.35 18.23
C ASP A 207 15.19 12.66 19.57
N SER A 208 16.14 12.77 20.50
CA SER A 208 16.11 11.99 21.72
C SER A 208 14.97 12.35 22.67
N ASN A 209 14.47 13.59 22.65
CA ASN A 209 13.33 13.98 23.49
C ASN A 209 12.04 13.38 22.91
N THR A 210 11.87 13.45 21.59
CA THR A 210 10.74 12.81 20.91
C THR A 210 10.75 11.29 21.06
N ALA A 211 11.92 10.65 20.95
CA ALA A 211 12.07 9.22 21.19
C ALA A 211 11.65 8.83 22.62
N ASN A 212 12.11 9.55 23.64
CA ASN A 212 11.69 9.35 25.03
C ASN A 212 10.18 9.51 25.21
N SER A 213 9.58 10.52 24.57
CA SER A 213 8.13 10.76 24.62
C SER A 213 7.33 9.58 24.03
N ILE A 214 7.76 9.05 22.88
CA ILE A 214 7.14 7.86 22.27
C ILE A 214 7.30 6.63 23.16
N MET A 215 8.49 6.40 23.71
CA MET A 215 8.73 5.25 24.59
C MET A 215 7.93 5.35 25.90
N SER A 216 7.77 6.55 26.45
CA SER A 216 6.92 6.81 27.61
C SER A 216 5.44 6.55 27.30
N LEU A 217 4.98 6.91 26.09
CA LEU A 217 3.65 6.57 25.60
C LEU A 217 3.47 5.05 25.50
N LEU A 218 4.41 4.33 24.89
CA LEU A 218 4.35 2.87 24.79
C LEU A 218 4.36 2.23 26.19
N HIS A 219 5.19 2.71 27.10
CA HIS A 219 5.18 2.25 28.49
C HIS A 219 3.82 2.45 29.16
N ARG A 220 3.18 3.62 28.99
CA ARG A 220 1.82 3.85 29.50
C ARG A 220 0.80 2.88 28.89
N LEU A 221 0.91 2.60 27.59
CA LEU A 221 0.05 1.64 26.90
C LEU A 221 0.25 0.20 27.40
N SER A 222 1.49 -0.20 27.73
CA SER A 222 1.75 -1.54 28.28
C SER A 222 1.18 -1.70 29.69
N ARG A 223 1.28 -0.66 30.53
CA ARG A 223 0.67 -0.63 31.86
C ARG A 223 -0.85 -0.74 31.84
N ASN A 224 -1.50 -0.43 30.71
CA ASN A 224 -2.93 -0.69 30.49
C ASN A 224 -3.23 -2.16 30.09
N GLY A 225 -2.30 -3.10 30.32
CA GLY A 225 -2.48 -4.53 30.07
C GLY A 225 -2.18 -4.97 28.64
N ARG A 226 -1.48 -4.15 27.85
CA ARG A 226 -1.08 -4.51 26.48
C ARG A 226 0.30 -5.13 26.44
N THR A 227 0.48 -6.07 25.52
CA THR A 227 1.78 -6.65 25.21
C THR A 227 2.38 -5.90 24.06
N ILE A 228 3.47 -5.19 24.32
CA ILE A 228 4.17 -4.38 23.33
C ILE A 228 5.52 -5.02 23.08
N ILE A 229 5.79 -5.36 21.82
CA ILE A 229 7.04 -5.94 21.38
C ILE A 229 7.63 -5.02 20.33
N PHE A 230 8.87 -4.58 20.50
CA PHE A 230 9.48 -3.66 19.55
C PHE A 230 10.96 -3.93 19.37
N SER A 231 11.46 -3.68 18.17
CA SER A 231 12.89 -3.65 17.89
C SER A 231 13.45 -2.26 18.22
N ILE A 232 14.65 -2.19 18.78
CA ILE A 232 15.34 -0.92 19.03
C ILE A 232 16.85 -1.06 18.83
N HIS A 233 17.45 -0.01 18.28
CA HIS A 233 18.89 0.09 18.07
C HIS A 233 19.47 1.18 18.99
N GLN A 234 20.37 0.80 19.90
CA GLN A 234 21.10 1.70 20.80
C GLN A 234 20.23 2.79 21.50
N PRO A 235 19.31 2.40 22.40
CA PRO A 235 18.53 3.37 23.17
C PRO A 235 19.39 4.10 24.21
N ARG A 236 18.98 5.33 24.53
CA ARG A 236 19.47 6.03 25.72
C ARG A 236 19.09 5.28 26.99
N TYR A 237 19.89 5.46 28.05
CA TYR A 237 19.61 4.90 29.37
C TYR A 237 18.21 5.19 29.91
N SER A 238 17.68 6.40 29.68
CA SER A 238 16.32 6.78 30.08
C SER A 238 15.24 5.92 29.42
N ILE A 239 15.47 5.45 28.19
CA ILE A 239 14.58 4.53 27.46
C ILE A 239 14.80 3.10 27.94
N PHE A 240 16.06 2.69 28.12
CA PHE A 240 16.41 1.34 28.58
C PHE A 240 15.71 0.99 29.90
N LYS A 241 15.67 1.93 30.85
CA LYS A 241 14.98 1.78 32.15
C LYS A 241 13.47 1.49 32.06
N LEU A 242 12.84 1.72 30.91
CA LEU A 242 11.41 1.49 30.74
C LEU A 242 11.09 0.05 30.33
N PHE A 243 12.09 -0.74 29.93
CA PHE A 243 11.91 -2.09 29.43
C PHE A 243 11.59 -3.04 30.58
N ASP A 244 10.54 -3.85 30.41
CA ASP A 244 10.24 -4.94 31.35
C ASP A 244 11.07 -6.18 30.98
N TYR A 245 11.19 -6.47 29.68
CA TYR A 245 11.93 -7.62 29.15
C TYR A 245 12.88 -7.20 28.02
N LEU A 246 14.04 -7.84 27.96
CA LEU A 246 15.06 -7.62 26.94
C LEU A 246 15.38 -8.94 26.24
N THR A 247 15.41 -8.91 24.91
CA THR A 247 15.93 -9.97 24.05
C THR A 247 17.10 -9.40 23.24
N LEU A 248 18.31 -9.96 23.44
CA LEU A 248 19.50 -9.62 22.68
C LEU A 248 19.76 -10.64 21.58
N LEU A 249 19.93 -10.14 20.34
CA LEU A 249 20.21 -10.95 19.16
C LEU A 249 21.59 -10.63 18.58
N HIS A 250 22.34 -11.68 18.26
CA HIS A 250 23.61 -11.61 17.55
C HIS A 250 23.66 -12.68 16.45
N LYS A 251 23.92 -12.25 15.20
CA LYS A 251 24.02 -13.14 14.02
C LYS A 251 22.86 -14.16 13.89
N GLY A 252 21.65 -13.76 14.25
CA GLY A 252 20.45 -14.59 14.18
C GLY A 252 20.21 -15.50 15.39
N GLU A 253 21.09 -15.51 16.39
CA GLU A 253 20.95 -16.28 17.63
C GLU A 253 20.62 -15.36 18.82
N SER A 254 19.93 -15.90 19.83
CA SER A 254 19.72 -15.20 21.10
C SER A 254 20.93 -15.32 22.00
N VAL A 255 21.43 -14.19 22.47
CA VAL A 255 22.53 -14.08 23.44
C VAL A 255 22.01 -13.84 24.86
N TYR A 256 20.81 -13.28 24.95
CA TYR A 256 20.10 -13.09 26.21
C TYR A 256 18.61 -12.96 25.92
N ALA A 257 17.77 -13.56 26.76
CA ALA A 257 16.35 -13.27 26.82
C ALA A 257 15.87 -13.41 28.27
N GLY A 258 15.31 -12.34 28.81
CA GLY A 258 14.92 -12.27 30.23
C GLY A 258 14.51 -10.86 30.66
N PRO A 259 14.33 -10.63 31.97
CA PRO A 259 14.06 -9.32 32.54
C PRO A 259 15.18 -8.32 32.21
N ALA A 260 14.84 -7.07 31.86
CA ALA A 260 15.84 -6.09 31.45
C ALA A 260 16.84 -5.74 32.57
N ASP A 261 16.39 -5.77 33.83
CA ASP A 261 17.20 -5.43 35.01
C ASP A 261 18.29 -6.48 35.30
N GLU A 262 18.04 -7.75 34.97
CA GLU A 262 18.97 -8.87 35.21
C GLU A 262 20.02 -9.00 34.09
N ALA A 263 19.83 -8.31 32.97
CA ALA A 263 20.70 -8.41 31.80
C ALA A 263 22.15 -7.99 32.12
N ILE A 264 22.34 -6.94 32.94
CA ILE A 264 23.67 -6.48 33.32
C ILE A 264 24.37 -7.54 34.16
N GLN A 265 23.69 -8.08 35.17
CA GLN A 265 24.24 -9.10 36.07
C GLN A 265 24.70 -10.34 35.29
N TYR A 266 23.90 -10.79 34.31
CA TYR A 266 24.26 -11.91 33.45
C TYR A 266 25.61 -11.72 32.74
N PHE A 267 25.88 -10.55 32.16
CA PHE A 267 27.17 -10.30 31.49
C PHE A 267 28.32 -10.08 32.47
N LEU A 268 28.07 -9.53 33.66
CA LEU A 268 29.06 -9.46 34.74
C LEU A 268 29.50 -10.86 35.17
N ASP A 269 28.56 -11.79 35.33
CA ASP A 269 28.82 -13.19 35.71
C ASP A 269 29.66 -13.94 34.64
N LEU A 270 29.59 -13.50 33.38
CA LEU A 270 30.41 -14.00 32.27
C LEU A 270 31.82 -13.39 32.22
N GLY A 271 32.14 -12.43 33.09
CA GLY A 271 33.46 -11.79 33.17
C GLY A 271 33.63 -10.53 32.31
N TYR A 272 32.53 -9.94 31.84
CA TYR A 272 32.55 -8.61 31.20
C TYR A 272 32.39 -7.52 32.25
N GLU A 273 33.22 -6.47 32.20
CA GLU A 273 33.12 -5.35 33.13
C GLU A 273 32.31 -4.21 32.50
N CYS A 274 31.28 -3.72 33.21
CA CYS A 274 30.53 -2.53 32.82
C CYS A 274 31.04 -1.33 33.61
N GLU A 275 31.61 -0.32 32.93
CA GLU A 275 32.04 0.92 33.57
C GLU A 275 30.85 1.66 34.21
N ALA A 276 31.07 2.32 35.36
CA ALA A 276 30.03 2.90 36.21
C ALA A 276 29.16 4.00 35.54
N PHE A 277 29.63 4.61 34.45
CA PHE A 277 28.92 5.67 33.72
C PHE A 277 28.58 5.28 32.28
N ASN A 278 28.83 4.03 31.89
CA ASN A 278 28.48 3.58 30.57
C ASN A 278 26.99 3.24 30.48
N ASN A 279 26.41 3.45 29.31
CA ASN A 279 25.03 3.08 29.04
C ASN A 279 24.95 1.56 28.87
N PRO A 280 24.13 0.84 29.65
CA PRO A 280 24.00 -0.62 29.54
C PRO A 280 23.68 -1.10 28.13
N ALA A 281 22.88 -0.33 27.38
CA ALA A 281 22.56 -0.65 26.01
C ALA A 281 23.79 -0.60 25.07
N ASP A 282 24.69 0.36 25.29
CA ASP A 282 25.93 0.48 24.51
C ASP A 282 26.92 -0.63 24.91
N PHE A 283 27.02 -0.92 26.22
CA PHE A 283 27.77 -2.07 26.74
C PHE A 283 27.38 -3.40 26.10
N PHE A 284 26.08 -3.71 26.00
CA PHE A 284 25.62 -4.95 25.32
C PHE A 284 26.00 -4.97 23.85
N MET A 285 25.93 -3.82 23.17
CA MET A 285 26.31 -3.72 21.77
C MET A 285 27.81 -3.93 21.58
N ASP A 286 28.66 -3.35 22.42
CA ASP A 286 30.12 -3.48 22.36
C ASP A 286 30.57 -4.94 22.58
N ILE A 287 29.91 -5.66 23.50
CA ILE A 287 30.12 -7.11 23.68
C ILE A 287 29.74 -7.86 22.41
N THR A 288 28.54 -7.61 21.87
CA THR A 288 28.10 -8.33 20.66
C THR A 288 28.90 -7.96 19.42
N HIS A 289 29.58 -6.83 19.39
CA HIS A 289 30.48 -6.42 18.31
C HIS A 289 31.91 -6.97 18.50
N GLY A 290 32.21 -7.61 19.64
CA GLY A 290 33.53 -8.14 19.96
C GLY A 290 34.56 -7.06 20.31
N GLN A 291 34.11 -5.87 20.72
CA GLN A 291 35.01 -4.78 21.13
C GLN A 291 35.48 -4.94 22.58
N LEU A 292 34.68 -5.64 23.40
CA LEU A 292 35.02 -5.98 24.77
C LEU A 292 35.37 -7.47 24.86
N SER A 293 36.53 -7.75 25.42
CA SER A 293 36.96 -9.12 25.78
C SER A 293 36.75 -9.34 27.28
N PRO A 294 36.38 -10.56 27.71
CA PRO A 294 36.28 -10.88 29.13
C PRO A 294 37.65 -10.74 29.78
N GLN A 295 37.72 -10.15 30.97
CA GLN A 295 39.00 -9.86 31.66
C GLN A 295 39.66 -11.08 32.31
N VAL A 296 39.20 -12.30 32.03
CA VAL A 296 39.80 -13.52 32.61
C VAL A 296 41.13 -13.85 31.92
N GLN A 297 42.20 -13.21 32.38
CA GLN A 297 43.55 -13.78 32.39
C GLN A 297 43.88 -14.18 33.83
N THR A 298 43.98 -15.49 34.09
CA THR A 298 44.96 -16.17 34.98
C THR A 298 44.44 -17.52 35.46
N VAL A 299 44.51 -18.56 34.61
CA VAL A 299 45.06 -19.86 35.02
C VAL A 299 45.84 -20.39 33.81
N GLU A 300 47.02 -20.94 34.09
CA GLU A 300 48.09 -21.34 33.18
C GLU A 300 47.66 -22.07 31.90
N PHE A 301 48.45 -21.84 30.85
CA PHE A 301 48.49 -22.55 29.57
C PHE A 301 48.14 -24.05 29.69
N VAL A 302 47.01 -24.43 29.08
CA VAL A 302 46.80 -25.78 28.54
C VAL A 302 46.45 -25.62 27.06
N PRO A 303 47.36 -25.96 26.12
CA PRO A 303 47.06 -25.92 24.70
C PRO A 303 46.33 -27.23 24.33
N ASP A 304 45.01 -27.13 24.13
CA ASP A 304 44.24 -27.84 23.09
C ASP A 304 42.75 -27.90 23.45
N SER A 305 41.90 -27.56 22.47
CA SER A 305 40.46 -27.93 22.38
C SER A 305 39.39 -27.18 23.19
N ARG A 306 39.50 -25.86 23.38
CA ARG A 306 38.30 -25.01 23.56
C ARG A 306 38.25 -23.96 22.46
N ALA A 307 37.55 -24.27 21.37
CA ALA A 307 37.03 -23.24 20.49
C ALA A 307 36.32 -22.20 21.38
N GLU A 308 36.60 -20.90 21.19
CA GLU A 308 35.89 -19.83 21.88
C GLU A 308 34.38 -20.09 21.76
N LYS A 309 33.74 -20.48 22.87
CA LYS A 309 32.31 -20.74 22.89
C LYS A 309 31.59 -19.49 22.41
N SER A 310 30.70 -19.63 21.44
CA SER A 310 29.90 -18.51 20.96
C SER A 310 29.08 -17.94 22.12
N LEU A 311 28.85 -16.61 22.16
CA LEU A 311 27.97 -15.97 23.14
C LEU A 311 26.58 -16.64 23.24
N ALA A 312 26.09 -17.20 22.13
CA ALA A 312 24.84 -17.95 22.09
C ALA A 312 24.93 -19.32 22.78
N GLU A 313 26.10 -19.97 22.77
CA GLU A 313 26.33 -21.22 23.50
C GLU A 313 26.40 -20.98 25.00
N LEU A 314 27.07 -19.89 25.42
CA LEU A 314 27.09 -19.45 26.81
C LEU A 314 25.68 -19.19 27.36
N TYR A 315 24.82 -18.56 26.56
CA TYR A 315 23.43 -18.36 26.93
C TYR A 315 22.66 -19.68 27.07
N ARG A 316 22.85 -20.63 26.15
CA ARG A 316 22.19 -21.95 26.21
C ARG A 316 22.56 -22.73 27.47
N ASP A 317 23.81 -22.62 27.90
CA ASP A 317 24.32 -23.28 29.11
C ASP A 317 23.89 -22.54 30.40
N SER A 318 23.31 -21.33 30.29
CA SER A 318 22.96 -20.48 31.43
C SER A 318 21.64 -20.88 32.12
N GLN A 319 21.54 -20.55 33.41
CA GLN A 319 20.30 -20.74 34.19
C GLN A 319 19.11 -19.97 33.59
N TYR A 320 19.37 -18.81 32.96
CA TYR A 320 18.32 -18.00 32.32
C TYR A 320 17.64 -18.75 31.17
N CYS A 321 18.42 -19.41 30.30
CA CYS A 321 17.86 -20.21 29.21
C CYS A 321 17.11 -21.44 29.73
N THR A 322 17.62 -22.10 30.77
CA THR A 322 16.94 -23.23 31.41
C THR A 322 15.59 -22.80 32.00
N ASN A 323 15.55 -21.69 32.75
CA ASN A 323 14.31 -21.15 33.32
C ASN A 323 13.28 -20.80 32.23
N VAL A 324 13.70 -20.15 31.15
CA VAL A 324 12.82 -19.84 30.01
C VAL A 324 12.32 -21.12 29.33
N THR A 325 13.17 -22.14 29.21
CA THR A 325 12.81 -23.42 28.59
C THR A 325 11.85 -24.23 29.48
N GLU A 326 12.04 -24.20 30.80
CA GLU A 326 11.12 -24.79 31.76
C GLU A 326 9.77 -24.07 31.76
N GLU A 327 9.76 -22.73 31.79
CA GLU A 327 8.53 -21.95 31.68
C GLU A 327 7.83 -22.20 30.33
N LEU A 328 8.60 -22.33 29.25
CA LEU A 328 8.07 -22.75 27.94
C LEU A 328 7.42 -24.12 28.02
N ASN A 329 8.04 -25.11 28.66
CA ASN A 329 7.49 -26.46 28.78
C ASN A 329 6.24 -26.51 29.67
N ASN A 330 6.19 -25.68 30.72
CA ASN A 330 5.06 -25.58 31.65
C ASN A 330 3.81 -24.96 31.01
N ILE A 331 3.98 -24.05 30.05
CA ILE A 331 2.88 -23.54 29.22
C ILE A 331 2.50 -24.68 28.27
N THR A 332 1.49 -25.46 28.64
CA THR A 332 1.17 -26.77 28.03
C THR A 332 0.78 -26.66 26.55
N GLU A 333 0.96 -27.77 25.84
CA GLU A 333 0.66 -28.00 24.41
C GLU A 333 -0.70 -27.46 23.93
N PRO A 334 -0.82 -27.11 22.64
CA PRO A 334 -2.07 -26.61 22.07
C PRO A 334 -3.20 -27.60 22.34
N ALA A 335 -4.27 -27.15 22.99
CA ALA A 335 -5.52 -27.91 23.03
C ALA A 335 -5.85 -28.35 21.60
N ASN A 336 -5.98 -29.66 21.38
CA ASN A 336 -6.37 -30.27 20.11
C ASN A 336 -7.72 -29.71 19.64
N PHE A 337 -7.70 -28.55 19.00
CA PHE A 337 -8.85 -27.96 18.33
C PHE A 337 -8.97 -28.57 16.93
N ALA A 338 -9.25 -29.87 16.91
CA ALA A 338 -9.90 -30.50 15.78
C ALA A 338 -11.34 -29.97 15.73
N GLY A 339 -11.53 -28.86 15.02
CA GLY A 339 -12.86 -28.40 14.63
C GLY A 339 -13.24 -27.02 15.16
N ARG A 340 -12.87 -25.98 14.41
CA ARG A 340 -13.85 -24.96 14.00
C ARG A 340 -13.32 -24.11 12.84
N ALA A 341 -14.02 -24.27 11.72
CA ALA A 341 -14.20 -23.37 10.59
C ALA A 341 -12.96 -22.66 10.00
N LYS A 342 -12.61 -23.11 8.79
CA LYS A 342 -12.05 -22.28 7.72
C LYS A 342 -12.96 -21.07 7.46
N SER A 343 -12.93 -20.03 8.28
CA SER A 343 -13.43 -18.72 7.87
C SER A 343 -12.24 -17.94 7.35
N ALA A 344 -12.15 -17.81 6.02
CA ALA A 344 -11.23 -16.87 5.39
C ALA A 344 -11.26 -15.51 6.12
N PRO A 345 -10.16 -14.73 6.16
CA PRO A 345 -10.14 -13.44 6.82
C PRO A 345 -11.23 -12.55 6.23
N SER A 346 -12.37 -12.48 6.92
CA SER A 346 -13.51 -11.72 6.46
C SER A 346 -13.22 -10.30 6.87
N TYR A 347 -12.98 -9.44 5.87
CA TYR A 347 -12.92 -8.01 6.09
C TYR A 347 -14.12 -7.56 6.93
N VAL A 348 -13.85 -6.74 7.94
CA VAL A 348 -14.84 -6.29 8.94
C VAL A 348 -16.00 -5.53 8.28
N THR A 349 -15.74 -4.86 7.16
CA THR A 349 -16.69 -4.00 6.47
C THR A 349 -17.11 -4.56 5.10
N PRO A 350 -18.35 -4.27 4.64
CA PRO A 350 -18.84 -4.75 3.34
C PRO A 350 -18.19 -3.99 2.18
N PHE A 351 -18.11 -4.67 1.02
CA PHE A 351 -17.41 -4.17 -0.18
C PHE A 351 -17.80 -2.75 -0.62
N PHE A 352 -19.10 -2.48 -0.78
CA PHE A 352 -19.55 -1.15 -1.24
C PHE A 352 -19.25 -0.03 -0.26
N TYR A 353 -19.23 -0.33 1.04
CA TYR A 353 -18.85 0.66 2.05
C TYR A 353 -17.35 0.96 1.98
N GLN A 354 -16.52 -0.09 1.83
CA GLN A 354 -15.08 0.08 1.59
C GLN A 354 -14.85 0.95 0.35
N LEU A 355 -15.54 0.64 -0.76
CA LEU A 355 -15.45 1.40 -2.00
C LEU A 355 -15.81 2.86 -1.80
N LYS A 356 -16.92 3.17 -1.13
CA LYS A 356 -17.32 4.54 -0.84
C LYS A 356 -16.26 5.31 -0.05
N VAL A 357 -15.71 4.70 1.02
CA VAL A 357 -14.71 5.33 1.89
C VAL A 357 -13.39 5.57 1.15
N VAL A 358 -12.91 4.58 0.41
CA VAL A 358 -11.65 4.70 -0.35
C VAL A 358 -11.81 5.67 -1.52
N CYS A 359 -12.91 5.61 -2.28
CA CYS A 359 -13.19 6.58 -3.34
C CYS A 359 -13.24 8.02 -2.81
N TRP A 360 -13.91 8.24 -1.67
CA TRP A 360 -13.97 9.56 -1.05
C TRP A 360 -12.57 10.06 -0.66
N ARG A 361 -11.75 9.19 -0.08
CA ARG A 361 -10.35 9.52 0.26
C ARG A 361 -9.54 9.88 -0.99
N THR A 362 -9.64 9.07 -2.05
CA THR A 362 -8.94 9.32 -3.31
C THR A 362 -9.38 10.64 -3.95
N ALA A 363 -10.67 10.98 -3.88
CA ALA A 363 -11.20 12.25 -4.40
C ALA A 363 -10.63 13.44 -3.62
N LEU A 364 -10.62 13.35 -2.28
CA LEU A 364 -10.01 14.37 -1.43
C LEU A 364 -8.51 14.54 -1.71
N ASN A 365 -7.77 13.44 -1.90
CA ASN A 365 -6.36 13.49 -2.26
C ASN A 365 -6.14 14.25 -3.57
N LEU A 366 -6.95 13.95 -4.59
CA LEU A 366 -6.90 14.60 -5.90
C LEU A 366 -7.23 16.10 -5.81
N MET A 367 -8.30 16.46 -5.10
CA MET A 367 -8.70 17.87 -4.92
C MET A 367 -7.66 18.69 -4.15
N ARG A 368 -6.98 18.09 -3.17
CA ARG A 368 -5.97 18.77 -2.34
C ARG A 368 -4.57 18.78 -2.94
N ASN A 369 -4.31 17.92 -3.93
CA ASN A 369 -3.06 17.91 -4.69
C ASN A 369 -3.35 17.99 -6.21
N PRO A 370 -3.85 19.13 -6.71
CA PRO A 370 -4.26 19.26 -8.10
C PRO A 370 -3.09 19.45 -9.08
N GLN A 371 -1.84 19.50 -8.60
CA GLN A 371 -0.67 19.90 -9.41
C GLN A 371 -0.51 19.03 -10.67
N THR A 372 -0.63 17.71 -10.52
CA THR A 372 -0.50 16.76 -11.64
C THR A 372 -1.63 16.90 -12.66
N SER A 373 -2.87 17.10 -12.18
CA SER A 373 -4.05 17.22 -13.04
C SER A 373 -4.09 18.55 -13.78
N TYR A 374 -3.69 19.63 -13.11
CA TYR A 374 -3.55 20.95 -13.72
C TYR A 374 -2.45 20.95 -14.79
N ALA A 375 -1.27 20.40 -14.49
CA ALA A 375 -0.17 20.31 -15.46
C ALA A 375 -0.56 19.51 -16.70
N GLN A 376 -1.24 18.38 -16.54
CA GLN A 376 -1.74 17.57 -17.66
C GLN A 376 -2.81 18.31 -18.48
N SER A 377 -3.74 18.99 -17.83
CA SER A 377 -4.79 19.76 -18.51
C SER A 377 -4.19 20.91 -19.32
N MET A 378 -3.25 21.66 -18.73
CA MET A 378 -2.53 22.74 -19.40
C MET A 378 -1.73 22.23 -20.61
N LEU A 379 -0.98 21.14 -20.44
CA LEU A 379 -0.20 20.53 -21.51
C LEU A 379 -1.10 20.08 -22.68
N ASN A 380 -2.24 19.45 -22.38
CA ASN A 380 -3.20 19.04 -23.40
C ASN A 380 -3.79 20.25 -24.13
N ILE A 381 -4.14 21.34 -23.44
CA ILE A 381 -4.64 22.56 -24.10
C ILE A 381 -3.57 23.15 -25.05
N LEU A 382 -2.32 23.22 -24.61
CA LEU A 382 -1.22 23.71 -25.44
C LEU A 382 -1.02 22.85 -26.70
N PHE A 383 -1.02 21.52 -26.56
CA PHE A 383 -0.94 20.63 -27.72
C PHE A 383 -2.16 20.72 -28.62
N ALA A 384 -3.37 20.90 -28.07
CA ALA A 384 -4.58 21.06 -28.86
C ALA A 384 -4.50 22.30 -29.75
N LEU A 385 -4.03 23.42 -29.20
CA LEU A 385 -3.80 24.66 -29.94
C LEU A 385 -2.71 24.50 -30.98
N LEU A 386 -1.58 23.86 -30.63
CA LEU A 386 -0.48 23.62 -31.56
C LEU A 386 -0.93 22.81 -32.77
N VAL A 387 -1.62 21.69 -32.55
CA VAL A 387 -2.12 20.84 -33.64
C VAL A 387 -3.22 21.55 -34.43
N GLY A 388 -4.12 22.26 -33.74
CA GLY A 388 -5.16 23.05 -34.36
C GLY A 388 -4.63 24.18 -35.24
N LEU A 389 -3.47 24.77 -34.89
CA LEU A 389 -2.80 25.81 -35.68
C LEU A 389 -2.06 25.24 -36.88
N ILE A 390 -1.34 24.12 -36.72
CA ILE A 390 -0.61 23.45 -37.82
C ILE A 390 -1.58 23.00 -38.92
N TYR A 391 -2.73 22.46 -38.53
CA TYR A 391 -3.75 21.97 -39.44
C TYR A 391 -4.97 22.89 -39.51
N PHE A 392 -4.78 24.20 -39.32
CA PHE A 392 -5.87 25.16 -39.30
C PHE A 392 -6.63 25.16 -40.62
N GLN A 393 -7.95 24.93 -40.55
CA GLN A 393 -8.86 24.89 -41.70
C GLN A 393 -8.30 24.17 -42.93
N MET A 394 -8.16 22.84 -42.83
CA MET A 394 -7.49 22.04 -43.86
C MET A 394 -8.11 22.23 -45.26
N PRO A 395 -7.27 22.41 -46.31
CA PRO A 395 -7.75 22.61 -47.66
C PRO A 395 -8.48 21.37 -48.18
N HIS A 396 -9.40 21.58 -49.13
CA HIS A 396 -10.19 20.51 -49.74
C HIS A 396 -9.59 19.99 -51.06
N THR A 397 -8.44 20.52 -51.50
CA THR A 397 -7.76 20.18 -52.76
C THR A 397 -6.84 18.97 -52.62
N LEU A 398 -6.93 18.02 -53.55
CA LEU A 398 -6.00 16.88 -53.64
C LEU A 398 -4.65 17.34 -54.23
N PRO A 399 -3.49 16.82 -53.78
CA PRO A 399 -3.28 15.74 -52.80
C PRO A 399 -3.20 16.20 -51.33
N GLU A 400 -3.01 17.50 -51.10
CA GLU A 400 -2.75 18.09 -49.78
C GLU A 400 -3.86 17.82 -48.76
N ALA A 401 -5.12 17.79 -49.20
CA ALA A 401 -6.27 17.49 -48.35
C ALA A 401 -6.18 16.11 -47.67
N LEU A 402 -5.74 15.08 -48.40
CA LEU A 402 -5.61 13.73 -47.85
C LEU A 402 -4.38 13.62 -46.95
N GLN A 403 -3.24 14.16 -47.39
CA GLN A 403 -2.00 14.12 -46.64
C GLN A 403 -2.12 14.87 -45.30
N ASN A 404 -2.73 16.06 -45.31
CA ASN A 404 -2.93 16.86 -44.10
C ASN A 404 -3.90 16.19 -43.12
N ARG A 405 -5.00 15.61 -43.61
CA ARG A 405 -5.96 14.87 -42.76
C ARG A 405 -5.33 13.62 -42.14
N ASN A 406 -4.59 12.85 -42.93
CA ASN A 406 -3.90 11.65 -42.43
C ASN A 406 -2.81 12.01 -41.42
N GLY A 407 -2.00 13.03 -41.71
CA GLY A 407 -0.98 13.54 -40.80
C GLY A 407 -1.58 14.05 -39.49
N ALA A 408 -2.69 14.78 -39.56
CA ALA A 408 -3.38 15.28 -38.38
C ALA A 408 -3.93 14.15 -37.52
N PHE A 409 -4.66 13.18 -38.08
CA PHE A 409 -5.18 12.05 -37.31
C PHE A 409 -4.08 11.19 -36.70
N PHE A 410 -2.99 10.96 -37.44
CA PHE A 410 -1.82 10.25 -36.93
C PHE A 410 -1.21 10.97 -35.73
N PHE A 411 -1.00 12.29 -35.84
CA PHE A 411 -0.44 13.09 -34.75
C PHE A 411 -1.37 13.15 -33.52
N LEU A 412 -2.68 13.28 -33.72
CA LEU A 412 -3.67 13.26 -32.65
C LEU A 412 -3.63 11.92 -31.89
N ILE A 413 -3.60 10.79 -32.60
CA ILE A 413 -3.52 9.46 -31.99
C ILE A 413 -2.21 9.28 -31.22
N ILE A 414 -1.07 9.65 -31.80
CA ILE A 414 0.24 9.57 -31.13
C ILE A 414 0.24 10.39 -29.85
N ASN A 415 -0.25 11.62 -29.90
CA ASN A 415 -0.32 12.47 -28.72
C ASN A 415 -1.18 11.83 -27.61
N MET A 416 -2.29 11.16 -27.97
CA MET A 416 -3.10 10.43 -26.98
C MET A 416 -2.38 9.22 -26.40
N VAL A 417 -1.57 8.50 -27.18
CA VAL A 417 -0.84 7.33 -26.68
C VAL A 417 0.30 7.76 -25.74
N PHE A 418 1.15 8.70 -26.18
CA PHE A 418 2.33 9.12 -25.42
C PHE A 418 2.02 10.10 -24.27
N GLY A 419 0.99 10.95 -24.41
CA GLY A 419 0.58 11.89 -23.34
C GLY A 419 0.14 11.19 -22.05
N ASN A 420 -0.13 9.88 -22.12
CA ASN A 420 -0.57 9.06 -21.00
C ASN A 420 0.56 8.29 -20.29
N LEU A 421 1.83 8.49 -20.66
CA LEU A 421 2.98 7.92 -19.94
C LEU A 421 3.02 8.32 -18.45
N SER A 422 2.49 9.49 -18.11
CA SER A 422 2.32 9.94 -16.71
C SER A 422 1.46 9.01 -15.85
N ALA A 423 0.63 8.14 -16.44
CA ALA A 423 -0.18 7.18 -15.69
C ALA A 423 0.65 6.07 -15.02
N VAL A 424 1.90 5.86 -15.48
CA VAL A 424 2.80 4.82 -14.97
C VAL A 424 3.24 5.10 -13.54
N GLU A 425 3.46 6.36 -13.19
CA GLU A 425 3.95 6.78 -11.88
C GLU A 425 2.92 6.52 -10.78
N LEU A 426 1.62 6.55 -11.12
CA LEU A 426 0.55 6.54 -10.14
C LEU A 426 0.61 5.33 -9.20
N PHE A 427 0.75 4.13 -9.77
CA PHE A 427 0.79 2.92 -8.96
C PHE A 427 2.16 2.69 -8.30
N ILE A 428 3.25 3.08 -8.95
CA ILE A 428 4.61 2.93 -8.41
C ILE A 428 4.74 3.76 -7.11
N ASN A 429 4.28 5.01 -7.13
CA ASN A 429 4.40 5.92 -5.98
C ASN A 429 3.51 5.50 -4.80
N GLU A 430 2.32 4.97 -5.07
CA GLU A 430 1.39 4.55 -4.01
C GLU A 430 1.52 3.09 -3.60
N ARG A 431 2.42 2.33 -4.23
CA ARG A 431 2.57 0.89 -4.00
C ARG A 431 2.84 0.57 -2.53
N ALA A 432 3.68 1.35 -1.87
CA ALA A 432 4.04 1.15 -0.48
C ALA A 432 2.81 1.31 0.45
N LEU A 433 2.02 2.37 0.22
CA LEU A 433 0.76 2.62 0.93
C LEU A 433 -0.26 1.50 0.70
N PHE A 434 -0.44 1.08 -0.56
CA PHE A 434 -1.35 -0.01 -0.89
C PHE A 434 -0.95 -1.33 -0.21
N VAL A 435 0.34 -1.70 -0.26
CA VAL A 435 0.82 -2.95 0.36
C VAL A 435 0.65 -2.90 1.88
N HIS A 436 0.94 -1.76 2.51
CA HIS A 436 0.75 -1.56 3.94
C HIS A 436 -0.72 -1.70 4.36
N GLU A 437 -1.64 -0.98 3.70
CA GLU A 437 -3.06 -0.99 4.05
C GLU A 437 -3.74 -2.33 3.74
N ASN A 438 -3.36 -2.97 2.63
CA ASN A 438 -3.92 -4.27 2.27
C ASN A 438 -3.38 -5.38 3.18
N SER A 439 -2.11 -5.32 3.62
CA SER A 439 -1.56 -6.27 4.60
C SER A 439 -2.16 -6.06 5.99
N GLY A 440 -2.42 -4.81 6.39
CA GLY A 440 -3.14 -4.44 7.62
C GLY A 440 -4.66 -4.68 7.59
N GLY A 441 -5.20 -5.23 6.49
CA GLY A 441 -6.61 -5.62 6.41
C GLY A 441 -7.62 -4.47 6.28
N TYR A 442 -7.20 -3.30 5.80
CA TYR A 442 -8.08 -2.12 5.65
C TYR A 442 -9.16 -2.35 4.58
N TYR A 443 -8.79 -2.81 3.39
CA TYR A 443 -9.72 -3.01 2.28
C TYR A 443 -9.25 -4.12 1.33
N ARG A 444 -10.16 -4.57 0.47
CA ARG A 444 -9.88 -5.54 -0.60
C ARG A 444 -9.06 -4.91 -1.73
N THR A 445 -8.21 -5.69 -2.38
CA THR A 445 -7.48 -5.27 -3.58
C THR A 445 -8.41 -4.75 -4.70
N SER A 446 -9.61 -5.32 -4.85
CA SER A 446 -10.60 -4.85 -5.83
C SER A 446 -11.14 -3.46 -5.51
N VAL A 447 -11.29 -3.12 -4.22
CA VAL A 447 -11.75 -1.80 -3.79
C VAL A 447 -10.74 -0.72 -4.18
N TYR A 448 -9.46 -0.96 -3.89
CA TYR A 448 -8.39 -0.04 -4.27
C TYR A 448 -8.35 0.17 -5.79
N PHE A 449 -8.32 -0.92 -6.55
CA PHE A 449 -8.26 -0.85 -8.01
C PHE A 449 -9.43 -0.04 -8.59
N LEU A 450 -10.67 -0.35 -8.18
CA LEU A 450 -11.85 0.36 -8.67
C LEU A 450 -11.88 1.82 -8.22
N SER A 451 -11.45 2.14 -6.99
CA SER A 451 -11.38 3.53 -6.54
C SER A 451 -10.42 4.36 -7.39
N LYS A 452 -9.29 3.78 -7.79
CA LYS A 452 -8.32 4.43 -8.67
C LYS A 452 -8.86 4.60 -10.08
N VAL A 453 -9.54 3.58 -10.61
CA VAL A 453 -10.16 3.68 -11.94
C VAL A 453 -11.24 4.76 -11.98
N PHE A 454 -12.16 4.79 -11.02
CA PHE A 454 -13.31 5.70 -11.08
C PHE A 454 -13.02 7.14 -10.69
N ILE A 455 -12.12 7.36 -9.73
CA ILE A 455 -11.90 8.70 -9.15
C ILE A 455 -10.65 9.37 -9.71
N ASP A 456 -9.60 8.59 -9.96
CA ASP A 456 -8.32 9.13 -10.40
C ASP A 456 -8.22 9.07 -11.93
N LEU A 457 -8.39 7.88 -12.50
CA LEU A 457 -8.17 7.64 -13.91
C LEU A 457 -9.23 8.29 -14.80
N VAL A 458 -10.51 8.01 -14.57
CA VAL A 458 -11.59 8.45 -15.46
C VAL A 458 -11.68 9.98 -15.53
N PRO A 459 -11.77 10.74 -14.42
CA PRO A 459 -11.88 12.20 -14.49
C PRO A 459 -10.62 12.87 -15.05
N ASN A 460 -9.43 12.50 -14.56
CA ASN A 460 -8.19 13.15 -14.96
C ASN A 460 -7.77 12.85 -16.39
N ARG A 461 -8.24 11.75 -16.99
CA ARG A 461 -7.92 11.41 -18.38
C ARG A 461 -9.01 11.83 -19.34
N ILE A 462 -10.28 11.59 -19.03
CA ILE A 462 -11.36 11.89 -19.95
C ILE A 462 -11.56 13.40 -20.12
N VAL A 463 -11.54 14.18 -19.03
CA VAL A 463 -11.84 15.62 -19.10
C VAL A 463 -10.83 16.38 -19.98
N PRO A 464 -9.50 16.24 -19.81
CA PRO A 464 -8.54 16.94 -20.67
C PRO A 464 -8.62 16.52 -22.14
N ILE A 465 -8.99 15.27 -22.43
CA ILE A 465 -9.14 14.76 -23.79
C ILE A 465 -10.36 15.37 -24.47
N PHE A 466 -11.47 15.51 -23.75
CA PHE A 466 -12.64 16.20 -24.29
C PHE A 466 -12.32 17.65 -24.64
N ILE A 467 -11.57 18.35 -23.78
CA ILE A 467 -11.13 19.73 -24.04
C ILE A 467 -10.19 19.78 -25.24
N PHE A 468 -9.16 18.91 -25.27
CA PHE A 468 -8.22 18.78 -26.37
C PHE A 468 -8.96 18.55 -27.69
N THR A 469 -9.88 17.60 -27.70
CA THR A 469 -10.66 17.21 -28.87
C THR A 469 -11.57 18.34 -29.35
N ALA A 470 -12.23 19.06 -28.44
CA ALA A 470 -13.07 20.19 -28.80
C ALA A 470 -12.26 21.29 -29.51
N ILE A 471 -11.11 21.66 -28.97
CA ILE A 471 -10.24 22.69 -29.55
C ILE A 471 -9.72 22.25 -30.93
N SER A 472 -9.08 21.07 -31.00
CA SER A 472 -8.45 20.61 -32.25
C SER A 472 -9.48 20.35 -33.36
N TYR A 473 -10.63 19.77 -33.03
CA TYR A 473 -11.66 19.40 -34.03
C TYR A 473 -12.22 20.61 -34.78
N TYR A 474 -12.56 21.68 -34.06
CA TYR A 474 -13.11 22.88 -34.66
C TYR A 474 -12.05 23.75 -35.33
N MET A 475 -10.84 23.84 -34.79
CA MET A 475 -9.73 24.56 -35.44
C MET A 475 -9.31 23.93 -36.78
N MET A 476 -9.34 22.60 -36.86
CA MET A 476 -9.00 21.87 -38.08
C MET A 476 -10.04 22.00 -39.20
N GLY A 477 -11.24 22.51 -38.91
CA GLY A 477 -12.33 22.59 -39.89
C GLY A 477 -12.90 21.23 -40.29
N LEU A 478 -12.99 20.29 -39.35
CA LEU A 478 -13.64 19.00 -39.57
C LEU A 478 -15.17 19.15 -39.71
N LYS A 479 -15.90 18.07 -40.02
CA LYS A 479 -17.34 18.12 -40.31
C LYS A 479 -18.12 18.78 -39.16
N PRO A 480 -18.96 19.79 -39.44
CA PRO A 480 -19.64 20.55 -38.38
C PRO A 480 -20.84 19.82 -37.75
N SER A 481 -20.86 18.48 -37.74
CA SER A 481 -21.96 17.68 -37.18
C SER A 481 -21.68 17.30 -35.73
N PHE A 482 -22.64 17.55 -34.84
CA PHE A 482 -22.52 17.20 -33.42
C PHE A 482 -22.31 15.70 -33.18
N THR A 483 -23.01 14.84 -33.93
CA THR A 483 -22.84 13.39 -33.84
C THR A 483 -21.43 12.98 -34.27
N ALA A 484 -20.89 13.60 -35.31
CA ALA A 484 -19.54 13.33 -35.80
C ALA A 484 -18.47 13.75 -34.78
N PHE A 485 -18.68 14.89 -34.11
CA PHE A 485 -17.84 15.33 -32.99
C PHE A 485 -17.87 14.34 -31.82
N LEU A 486 -19.07 13.88 -31.40
CA LEU A 486 -19.18 12.92 -30.30
C LEU A 486 -18.51 11.58 -30.63
N CYS A 487 -18.69 11.05 -31.83
CA CYS A 487 -18.02 9.83 -32.29
C CYS A 487 -16.48 10.01 -32.27
N PHE A 488 -16.00 11.16 -32.72
CA PHE A 488 -14.58 11.50 -32.70
C PHE A 488 -14.02 11.58 -31.27
N ALA A 489 -14.68 12.34 -30.38
CA ALA A 489 -14.30 12.47 -28.97
C ALA A 489 -14.33 11.14 -28.21
N LEU A 490 -15.34 10.30 -28.50
CA LEU A 490 -15.45 8.96 -27.93
C LEU A 490 -14.28 8.08 -28.37
N THR A 491 -13.89 8.13 -29.64
CA THR A 491 -12.76 7.33 -30.11
C THR A 491 -11.44 7.79 -29.51
N MET A 492 -11.21 9.11 -29.45
CA MET A 492 -10.02 9.68 -28.79
C MET A 492 -9.94 9.28 -27.32
N SER A 493 -11.08 9.28 -26.63
CA SER A 493 -11.19 8.83 -25.23
C SER A 493 -10.86 7.34 -25.09
N LEU A 494 -11.38 6.47 -25.98
CA LEU A 494 -11.09 5.03 -25.94
C LEU A 494 -9.63 4.70 -26.26
N VAL A 495 -9.02 5.38 -27.24
CA VAL A 495 -7.60 5.21 -27.57
C VAL A 495 -6.72 5.57 -26.37
N SER A 496 -7.02 6.70 -25.71
CA SER A 496 -6.32 7.06 -24.49
C SER A 496 -6.54 6.05 -23.36
N LEU A 497 -7.77 5.62 -23.10
CA LEU A 497 -8.04 4.63 -22.07
C LEU A 497 -7.34 3.29 -22.35
N ALA A 498 -7.23 2.89 -23.62
CA ALA A 498 -6.46 1.71 -24.02
C ALA A 498 -4.96 1.91 -23.71
N ALA A 499 -4.37 3.04 -24.09
CA ALA A 499 -2.99 3.36 -23.77
C ALA A 499 -2.73 3.37 -22.25
N VAL A 500 -3.63 3.97 -21.47
CA VAL A 500 -3.51 3.98 -20.00
C VAL A 500 -3.67 2.57 -19.41
N SER A 501 -4.58 1.75 -19.92
CA SER A 501 -4.74 0.37 -19.44
C SER A 501 -3.46 -0.45 -19.61
N LEU A 502 -2.73 -0.25 -20.72
CA LEU A 502 -1.42 -0.86 -20.94
C LEU A 502 -0.37 -0.30 -19.96
N ALA A 503 -0.35 1.02 -19.76
CA ALA A 503 0.54 1.66 -18.80
C ALA A 503 0.32 1.14 -17.38
N PHE A 504 -0.93 0.94 -16.96
CA PHE A 504 -1.30 0.35 -15.68
C PHE A 504 -0.84 -1.10 -15.55
N LEU A 505 -0.97 -1.90 -16.61
CA LEU A 505 -0.47 -3.27 -16.63
C LEU A 505 1.04 -3.33 -16.39
N VAL A 506 1.82 -2.51 -17.09
CA VAL A 506 3.27 -2.45 -16.92
C VAL A 506 3.63 -1.92 -15.52
N SER A 507 2.98 -0.84 -15.08
CA SER A 507 3.19 -0.25 -13.75
C SER A 507 2.89 -1.24 -12.62
N SER A 508 1.86 -2.08 -12.76
CA SER A 508 1.54 -3.13 -11.78
C SER A 508 2.56 -4.27 -11.75
N SER A 509 3.28 -4.49 -12.85
CA SER A 509 4.23 -5.59 -13.02
C SER A 509 5.65 -5.24 -12.57
N VAL A 510 6.02 -3.96 -12.67
CA VAL A 510 7.39 -3.48 -12.48
C VAL A 510 7.50 -2.64 -11.21
N GLY A 511 8.65 -2.71 -10.52
CA GLY A 511 8.89 -1.95 -9.28
C GLY A 511 9.63 -0.62 -9.49
N SER A 512 10.22 -0.40 -10.66
CA SER A 512 11.05 0.77 -10.98
C SER A 512 10.44 1.57 -12.13
N PHE A 513 10.42 2.89 -11.97
CA PHE A 513 9.91 3.81 -12.99
C PHE A 513 10.70 3.73 -14.30
N ALA A 514 12.04 3.66 -14.24
CA ALA A 514 12.88 3.59 -15.42
C ALA A 514 12.58 2.35 -16.28
N MET A 515 12.42 1.19 -15.62
CA MET A 515 12.07 -0.06 -16.30
C MET A 515 10.67 -0.02 -16.89
N ALA A 516 9.71 0.58 -16.17
CA ALA A 516 8.34 0.72 -16.68
C ALA A 516 8.27 1.61 -17.93
N ASN A 517 9.02 2.71 -17.97
CA ASN A 517 9.05 3.61 -19.11
C ASN A 517 9.62 2.93 -20.37
N ILE A 518 10.72 2.18 -20.24
CA ILE A 518 11.32 1.42 -21.36
C ILE A 518 10.33 0.37 -21.90
N LEU A 519 9.67 -0.37 -21.00
CA LEU A 519 8.72 -1.42 -21.35
C LEU A 519 7.43 -0.91 -22.00
N ILE A 520 7.08 0.37 -21.83
CA ILE A 520 5.91 0.98 -22.49
C ILE A 520 6.30 1.67 -23.80
N ALA A 521 7.44 2.37 -23.81
CA ALA A 521 7.91 3.06 -25.00
C ALA A 521 8.14 2.09 -26.17
N LEU A 522 8.68 0.90 -25.92
CA LEU A 522 8.93 -0.10 -26.98
C LEU A 522 7.64 -0.57 -27.67
N PRO A 523 6.59 -1.07 -26.95
CA PRO A 523 5.30 -1.37 -27.56
C PRO A 523 4.64 -0.17 -28.23
N PHE A 524 4.72 1.03 -27.66
CA PHE A 524 4.11 2.22 -28.27
C PHE A 524 4.81 2.62 -29.57
N VAL A 525 6.14 2.59 -29.62
CA VAL A 525 6.90 2.82 -30.85
C VAL A 525 6.62 1.71 -31.87
N PHE A 526 6.54 0.45 -31.44
CA PHE A 526 6.20 -0.66 -32.31
C PHE A 526 4.79 -0.51 -32.91
N MET A 527 3.78 -0.18 -32.09
CA MET A 527 2.42 0.14 -32.54
C MET A 527 2.41 1.35 -33.47
N MET A 528 3.25 2.36 -33.21
CA MET A 528 3.38 3.55 -34.06
C MET A 528 3.97 3.24 -35.43
N VAL A 529 5.05 2.44 -35.48
CA VAL A 529 5.67 2.01 -36.75
C VAL A 529 4.66 1.22 -37.59
N GLN A 530 3.94 0.30 -36.95
CA GLN A 530 2.84 -0.45 -37.58
C GLN A 530 1.68 0.44 -38.04
N SER A 531 1.51 1.62 -37.44
CA SER A 531 0.44 2.56 -37.77
C SER A 531 0.73 3.43 -39.00
N GLY A 532 1.98 3.52 -39.49
CA GLY A 532 2.40 4.65 -40.33
C GLY A 532 3.12 4.36 -41.65
N CYS A 533 4.01 3.37 -41.74
CA CYS A 533 4.80 3.18 -42.97
C CYS A 533 5.38 1.76 -43.04
N VAL A 534 5.08 1.04 -44.12
CA VAL A 534 5.57 -0.30 -44.48
C VAL A 534 4.84 -1.48 -43.80
N LEU A 535 4.16 -2.30 -44.62
CA LEU A 535 3.53 -3.60 -44.34
C LEU A 535 2.15 -3.61 -43.65
N LEU A 536 1.13 -3.33 -44.48
CA LEU A 536 -0.19 -3.96 -44.45
C LEU A 536 -0.06 -5.50 -44.56
N LEU A 537 0.28 -6.18 -43.46
CA LEU A 537 -0.03 -7.59 -43.25
C LEU A 537 -0.98 -7.75 -42.06
N ARG A 538 -2.28 -7.57 -42.39
CA ARG A 538 -3.37 -8.51 -42.06
C ARG A 538 -3.91 -8.65 -40.62
N TYR A 539 -3.59 -7.85 -39.61
CA TYR A 539 -4.34 -7.94 -38.33
C TYR A 539 -4.80 -6.59 -37.75
N LYS A 540 -6.08 -6.30 -38.03
CA LYS A 540 -7.07 -5.57 -37.22
C LYS A 540 -6.55 -4.94 -35.92
N LEU A 541 -6.02 -3.72 -35.99
CA LEU A 541 -6.32 -2.63 -35.06
C LEU A 541 -5.69 -1.34 -35.61
N TYR A 542 -6.43 -0.24 -35.49
CA TYR A 542 -6.12 1.15 -35.85
C TYR A 542 -6.75 1.67 -37.15
N CYS A 543 -7.54 2.73 -36.94
CA CYS A 543 -8.14 3.67 -37.91
C CYS A 543 -9.53 3.33 -38.49
N ASN A 544 -10.53 3.09 -37.63
CA ASN A 544 -11.86 3.70 -37.81
C ASN A 544 -12.23 4.48 -36.54
N ILE A 545 -11.64 5.68 -36.44
CA ILE A 545 -12.48 6.87 -36.37
C ILE A 545 -13.04 7.00 -37.78
N ALA A 546 -14.20 6.39 -38.01
CA ALA A 546 -15.01 6.63 -39.20
C ALA A 546 -15.03 8.13 -39.47
N GLU A 547 -15.04 8.52 -40.74
CA GLU A 547 -16.29 9.02 -41.34
C GLU A 547 -17.10 10.08 -40.56
N ALA A 548 -16.45 10.79 -39.65
CA ALA A 548 -16.76 12.15 -39.34
C ALA A 548 -16.37 13.05 -40.52
N VAL A 549 -15.83 12.56 -41.64
CA VAL A 549 -15.36 13.43 -42.75
C VAL A 549 -15.81 13.01 -44.15
N SER A 550 -16.35 11.80 -44.41
CA SER A 550 -16.66 11.38 -45.79
C SER A 550 -18.13 11.09 -46.13
N ALA A 551 -19.06 11.92 -45.63
CA ALA A 551 -20.41 11.97 -46.20
C ALA A 551 -20.86 13.38 -46.67
N SER A 552 -20.00 14.40 -46.70
CA SER A 552 -20.39 15.75 -47.18
C SER A 552 -19.28 16.61 -47.80
N SER A 553 -18.24 16.03 -48.42
CA SER A 553 -17.32 16.88 -49.20
C SER A 553 -16.89 16.18 -50.48
N CYS A 554 -17.63 16.46 -51.55
CA CYS A 554 -17.16 16.27 -52.91
C CYS A 554 -15.88 17.11 -53.09
N VAL A 555 -14.75 16.47 -53.40
CA VAL A 555 -13.54 17.18 -53.83
C VAL A 555 -13.65 17.39 -55.34
N LYS A 556 -13.73 18.66 -55.78
CA LYS A 556 -13.56 19.04 -57.19
C LYS A 556 -12.07 19.07 -57.51
N LEU A 557 -11.66 18.39 -58.59
CA LEU A 557 -10.35 18.56 -59.20
C LEU A 557 -10.30 19.93 -59.91
N PHE A 558 -9.12 20.57 -59.87
CA PHE A 558 -8.74 21.86 -60.45
C PHE A 558 -9.67 22.43 -61.54
N GLY A 559 -10.09 23.68 -61.35
CA GLY A 559 -10.57 24.58 -62.41
C GLY A 559 -9.89 25.93 -62.24
N VAL A 560 -8.71 26.10 -62.86
CA VAL A 560 -8.17 27.42 -63.17
C VAL A 560 -8.78 27.81 -64.52
N GLY A 561 -9.49 28.94 -64.55
CA GLY A 561 -9.71 29.80 -65.72
C GLY A 561 -10.44 29.20 -66.92
N ASP A 562 -11.71 29.57 -67.07
CA ASP A 562 -12.45 29.85 -68.32
C ASP A 562 -11.85 29.34 -69.65
N ASN A 563 -12.42 28.26 -70.21
CA ASN A 563 -13.39 28.33 -71.33
C ASN A 563 -13.66 26.93 -71.92
N GLU A 564 -14.96 26.64 -72.10
CA GLU A 564 -15.58 25.66 -73.01
C GLU A 564 -15.31 24.12 -72.86
N ASN A 565 -16.32 23.41 -72.30
CA ASN A 565 -16.71 21.97 -72.44
C ASN A 565 -15.86 20.85 -71.75
N PRO A 566 -16.38 19.62 -71.44
CA PRO A 566 -17.62 19.14 -70.78
C PRO A 566 -17.29 18.38 -69.42
N PRO A 567 -18.17 17.58 -68.74
CA PRO A 567 -17.97 17.17 -67.34
C PRO A 567 -17.10 15.91 -67.19
N SER A 568 -15.79 16.06 -67.03
CA SER A 568 -14.90 14.90 -66.84
C SER A 568 -13.68 15.21 -65.96
N SER A 569 -13.92 15.69 -64.73
CA SER A 569 -12.91 15.60 -63.66
C SER A 569 -13.25 14.42 -62.73
N PRO A 570 -12.33 13.47 -62.47
CA PRO A 570 -12.61 12.35 -61.58
C PRO A 570 -12.86 12.90 -60.18
N ARG A 571 -14.10 12.77 -59.71
CA ARG A 571 -14.47 13.08 -58.32
C ARG A 571 -13.97 11.96 -57.44
N PHE A 572 -12.90 12.20 -56.71
CA PHE A 572 -12.42 11.25 -55.71
C PHE A 572 -13.26 11.41 -54.43
N THR A 573 -14.11 10.43 -54.13
CA THR A 573 -14.91 10.43 -52.91
C THR A 573 -14.14 9.80 -51.76
N GLY A 574 -14.49 10.16 -50.51
CA GLY A 574 -13.86 9.56 -49.34
C GLY A 574 -14.12 8.05 -49.22
N GLU A 575 -15.27 7.57 -49.70
CA GLU A 575 -15.58 6.13 -49.78
C GLU A 575 -14.61 5.37 -50.69
N MET A 576 -14.23 5.96 -51.84
CA MET A 576 -13.23 5.36 -52.74
C MET A 576 -11.86 5.29 -52.07
N TYR A 577 -11.49 6.29 -51.27
CA TYR A 577 -10.28 6.25 -50.47
C TYR A 577 -10.29 5.12 -49.43
N LEU A 578 -11.39 4.99 -48.67
CA LEU A 578 -11.55 3.93 -47.66
C LEU A 578 -11.47 2.54 -48.29
N LYS A 579 -12.13 2.35 -49.44
CA LYS A 579 -12.08 1.09 -50.20
C LYS A 579 -10.67 0.79 -50.72
N ALA A 580 -9.92 1.80 -51.17
CA ALA A 580 -8.52 1.66 -51.59
C ALA A 580 -7.60 1.25 -50.43
N GLN A 581 -7.93 1.65 -49.20
CA GLN A 581 -7.23 1.24 -47.98
C GLN A 581 -7.71 -0.13 -47.43
N GLY A 582 -8.71 -0.75 -48.06
CA GLY A 582 -9.29 -2.02 -47.59
C GLY A 582 -10.14 -1.88 -46.32
N ILE A 583 -10.63 -0.68 -46.02
CA ILE A 583 -11.43 -0.37 -44.83
C ILE A 583 -12.92 -0.56 -45.15
N ASP A 584 -13.63 -1.29 -44.30
CA ASP A 584 -15.09 -1.39 -44.36
C ASP A 584 -15.72 -0.10 -43.82
N TYR A 585 -16.47 0.60 -44.68
CA TYR A 585 -17.21 1.82 -44.36
C TYR A 585 -18.65 1.54 -43.85
N SER A 586 -19.00 0.26 -43.64
CA SER A 586 -20.26 -0.10 -42.99
C SER A 586 -20.33 0.44 -41.56
N ALA A 587 -21.56 0.63 -41.04
CA ALA A 587 -21.76 1.02 -39.64
C ALA A 587 -21.09 0.03 -38.66
N TRP A 588 -21.04 -1.26 -39.01
CA TRP A 588 -20.32 -2.26 -38.22
C TRP A 588 -18.81 -2.08 -38.29
N GLY A 589 -18.24 -1.76 -39.45
CA GLY A 589 -16.81 -1.48 -39.63
C GLY A 589 -16.32 -0.36 -38.71
N PHE A 590 -17.16 0.63 -38.40
CA PHE A 590 -16.88 1.65 -37.40
C PHE A 590 -16.89 1.12 -35.96
N TRP A 591 -17.98 0.47 -35.55
CA TRP A 591 -18.14 -0.01 -34.18
C TRP A 591 -17.22 -1.18 -33.83
N GLN A 592 -16.79 -1.97 -34.81
CA GLN A 592 -15.85 -3.07 -34.63
C GLN A 592 -14.56 -2.61 -33.93
N ASN A 593 -14.06 -1.41 -34.29
CA ASN A 593 -12.84 -0.86 -33.70
C ASN A 593 -13.04 -0.38 -32.26
N HIS A 594 -14.22 0.15 -31.97
CA HIS A 594 -14.61 0.56 -30.62
C HIS A 594 -14.70 -0.65 -29.69
N VAL A 595 -15.31 -1.73 -30.16
CA VAL A 595 -15.39 -3.00 -29.44
C VAL A 595 -13.99 -3.60 -29.23
N ALA A 596 -13.11 -3.52 -30.24
CA ALA A 596 -11.74 -4.01 -30.11
C ALA A 596 -10.92 -3.21 -29.08
N LEU A 597 -11.01 -1.87 -29.08
CA LEU A 597 -10.38 -1.02 -28.06
C LEU A 597 -10.92 -1.32 -26.66
N LEU A 598 -12.24 -1.49 -26.53
CA LEU A 598 -12.86 -1.87 -25.27
C LEU A 598 -12.37 -3.26 -24.80
N GLY A 599 -12.21 -4.21 -25.72
CA GLY A 599 -11.60 -5.51 -25.45
C GLY A 599 -10.17 -5.39 -24.89
N ILE A 600 -9.33 -4.56 -25.49
CA ILE A 600 -7.96 -4.30 -25.01
C ILE A 600 -7.99 -3.68 -23.62
N ILE A 601 -8.84 -2.68 -23.40
CA ILE A 601 -9.00 -2.03 -22.09
C ILE A 601 -9.36 -3.08 -21.02
N LEU A 602 -10.35 -3.94 -21.30
CA LEU A 602 -10.77 -4.98 -20.37
C LEU A 602 -9.66 -6.00 -20.10
N ILE A 603 -8.95 -6.46 -21.14
CA ILE A 603 -7.86 -7.43 -20.98
C ILE A 603 -6.71 -6.82 -20.17
N CYS A 604 -6.24 -5.62 -20.52
CA CYS A 604 -5.14 -4.97 -19.82
C CYS A 604 -5.51 -4.63 -18.36
N MET A 605 -6.72 -4.13 -18.11
CA MET A 605 -7.20 -3.83 -16.76
C MET A 605 -7.37 -5.10 -15.91
N THR A 606 -7.89 -6.18 -16.48
CA THR A 606 -8.03 -7.46 -15.75
C THR A 606 -6.67 -8.07 -15.44
N LEU A 607 -5.72 -8.03 -16.37
CA LEU A 607 -4.35 -8.46 -16.13
C LEU A 607 -3.66 -7.59 -15.07
N ALA A 608 -3.84 -6.27 -15.11
CA ALA A 608 -3.30 -5.36 -14.10
C ALA A 608 -3.87 -5.67 -12.71
N TYR A 609 -5.18 -5.96 -12.62
CA TYR A 609 -5.81 -6.41 -11.38
C TYR A 609 -5.26 -7.75 -10.87
N ILE A 610 -5.04 -8.72 -11.77
CA ILE A 610 -4.45 -10.01 -11.41
C ILE A 610 -3.02 -9.83 -10.88
N GLN A 611 -2.21 -9.00 -11.53
CA GLN A 611 -0.84 -8.70 -11.08
C GLN A 611 -0.86 -8.04 -9.71
N LEU A 612 -1.74 -7.06 -9.51
CA LEU A 612 -1.93 -6.39 -8.21
C LEU A 612 -2.28 -7.39 -7.10
N ARG A 613 -3.13 -8.39 -7.40
CA ARG A 613 -3.49 -9.44 -6.44
C ARG A 613 -2.34 -10.40 -6.15
N ARG A 614 -1.45 -10.63 -7.11
CA ARG A 614 -0.25 -11.49 -7.00
C ARG A 614 0.94 -10.83 -6.31
N ILE A 615 0.92 -9.50 -6.11
CA ILE A 615 1.99 -8.81 -5.40
C ILE A 615 2.23 -9.50 -4.06
N ASN A 616 3.49 -9.90 -3.86
CA ASN A 616 3.90 -10.60 -2.66
C ASN A 616 3.64 -9.72 -1.44
N ARG A 617 2.83 -10.23 -0.51
CA ARG A 617 2.39 -9.52 0.70
C ARG A 617 3.32 -9.76 1.88
N TRP A 618 4.30 -10.62 1.69
CA TRP A 618 5.35 -10.99 2.63
C TRP A 618 6.61 -10.22 2.23
N LYS A 619 6.72 -8.96 2.63
CA LYS A 619 7.99 -8.23 2.60
C LYS A 619 8.26 -7.73 3.98
#